data_AF-A0A1I5LE92-F1
#
_entry.id   AF-A0A1I5LE92-F1
#
_cell.length_a   1.000
_cell.length_b   1.000
_cell.length_c   1.000
_cell.angle_alpha   90.00
_cell.angle_beta   90.00
_cell.angle_gamma   90.00
#
_symmetry.space_group_name_H-M   'P 1'
#
loop_
_entity.id
_entity.type
_entity.pdbx_description
1 polymer ?
#
loop_
_entity_poly.entity_id
_entity_poly.type
_entity_poly.pdbx_seq_one_letter_code
_entity_poly.pdbx_strand_id
1 'polypeptide(L)'
;MTISASAYFNHLLAYLNDEYVVSDGSEGKVVLEEEYFAPEGTKPLTRVVELALPSQGIGFKLDQSDFEASTKKRAKPALFHFLDDNAKPWSRRCDFVVFWRNGNALRADLIEFKSKGIQHDKIVPQLNAGLCWCRSLKHTIEHYTGYKKKIVARKFVFSSNQEPEAFLDANRQLNADVSVRFYHYDELASMQIGDLQNQSEVVV
;
A
#
# COMPACT_ATOMS: atom_id res chain seq x y z
N MET A 1 17.15 7.38 19.56
CA MET A 1 18.43 7.04 18.89
C MET A 1 18.18 6.94 17.38
N THR A 2 19.04 7.52 16.55
CA THR A 2 18.93 7.38 15.08
C THR A 2 19.64 6.10 14.65
N ILE A 3 18.99 5.27 13.85
CA ILE A 3 19.55 3.99 13.38
C ILE A 3 19.63 3.94 11.84
N SER A 4 20.37 2.96 11.31
CA SER A 4 20.46 2.74 9.86
C SER A 4 19.10 2.33 9.29
N ALA A 5 18.87 2.56 8.00
CA ALA A 5 17.63 2.10 7.35
C ALA A 5 17.49 0.58 7.42
N SER A 6 18.59 -0.16 7.32
CA SER A 6 18.61 -1.61 7.46
C SER A 6 18.13 -2.06 8.83
N ALA A 7 18.66 -1.46 9.90
CA ALA A 7 18.28 -1.80 11.26
C ALA A 7 16.81 -1.45 11.53
N TYR A 8 16.37 -0.26 11.09
CA TYR A 8 14.96 0.13 11.26
C TYR A 8 14.02 -0.78 10.47
N PHE A 9 14.38 -1.15 9.25
CA PHE A 9 13.58 -2.07 8.43
C PHE A 9 13.43 -3.43 9.13
N ASN A 10 14.51 -3.99 9.66
CA ASN A 10 14.44 -5.25 10.42
C ASN A 10 13.58 -5.12 11.69
N HIS A 11 13.63 -3.97 12.39
CA HIS A 11 12.72 -3.72 13.50
C HIS A 11 11.27 -3.65 13.05
N LEU A 12 10.99 -2.94 11.95
CA LEU A 12 9.66 -2.87 11.37
C LEU A 12 9.12 -4.28 11.05
N LEU A 13 9.93 -5.13 10.43
CA LEU A 13 9.58 -6.54 10.18
C LEU A 13 9.30 -7.31 11.47
N ALA A 14 10.08 -7.10 12.53
CA ALA A 14 9.92 -7.82 13.79
C ALA A 14 8.64 -7.44 14.59
N TYR A 15 8.00 -6.31 14.27
CA TYR A 15 6.80 -5.83 14.96
C TYR A 15 5.52 -5.93 14.12
N LEU A 16 5.63 -6.30 12.84
CA LEU A 16 4.49 -6.45 11.96
C LEU A 16 3.92 -7.86 12.06
N ASN A 17 2.59 -7.95 11.98
CA ASN A 17 1.90 -9.23 11.90
C ASN A 17 2.15 -9.83 10.51
N ASP A 18 2.78 -11.00 10.48
CA ASP A 18 3.14 -11.72 9.26
C ASP A 18 1.92 -12.20 8.47
N GLU A 19 0.75 -12.32 9.10
CA GLU A 19 -0.50 -12.68 8.41
C GLU A 19 -0.93 -11.65 7.36
N TYR A 20 -0.47 -10.40 7.46
CA TYR A 20 -0.74 -9.37 6.46
C TYR A 20 0.32 -9.35 5.33
N VAL A 21 1.39 -10.13 5.46
CA VAL A 21 2.48 -10.18 4.47
C VAL A 21 2.04 -11.05 3.30
N VAL A 22 1.92 -10.42 2.13
CA VAL A 22 1.61 -11.12 0.87
C VAL A 22 2.83 -11.37 0.00
N SER A 23 3.95 -10.68 0.29
CA SER A 23 5.22 -10.91 -0.38
C SER A 23 6.38 -10.47 0.51
N ASP A 24 7.28 -11.39 0.84
CA ASP A 24 8.41 -11.14 1.74
C ASP A 24 9.65 -10.54 1.04
N GLY A 25 9.57 -10.33 -0.27
CA GLY A 25 10.65 -9.76 -1.08
C GLY A 25 11.87 -10.68 -1.27
N SER A 26 11.81 -11.94 -0.84
CA SER A 26 12.94 -12.88 -0.87
C SER A 26 13.45 -13.17 -2.29
N GLU A 27 12.59 -13.10 -3.29
CA GLU A 27 12.92 -13.26 -4.72
C GLU A 27 13.43 -11.98 -5.40
N GLY A 28 13.72 -10.92 -4.63
CA GLY A 28 14.14 -9.63 -5.18
C GLY A 28 13.01 -8.87 -5.90
N LYS A 29 11.75 -9.24 -5.65
CA LYS A 29 10.55 -8.60 -6.15
C LYS A 29 9.43 -8.65 -5.12
N VAL A 30 8.49 -7.73 -5.20
CA VAL A 30 7.19 -7.86 -4.52
C VAL A 30 6.13 -8.30 -5.52
N VAL A 31 5.29 -9.24 -5.10
CA VAL A 31 4.14 -9.73 -5.86
C VAL A 31 2.88 -9.31 -5.12
N LEU A 32 2.01 -8.55 -5.80
CA LEU A 32 0.76 -8.03 -5.24
C LEU A 32 -0.41 -8.64 -6.02
N GLU A 33 -1.30 -9.33 -5.30
CA GLU A 33 -2.40 -10.08 -5.90
C GLU A 33 -3.77 -9.67 -5.37
N GLU A 34 -4.70 -9.39 -6.29
CA GLU A 34 -6.08 -9.02 -5.98
C GLU A 34 -7.05 -9.72 -6.91
N GLU A 35 -8.11 -10.32 -6.34
CA GLU A 35 -9.20 -10.86 -7.14
C GLU A 35 -10.09 -9.72 -7.66
N TYR A 36 -10.47 -9.80 -8.93
CA TYR A 36 -11.42 -8.87 -9.54
C TYR A 36 -12.42 -9.61 -10.43
N PHE A 37 -13.62 -9.05 -10.53
CA PHE A 37 -14.64 -9.55 -11.44
C PHE A 37 -14.57 -8.78 -12.76
N ALA A 38 -14.34 -9.50 -13.85
CA ALA A 38 -14.43 -8.93 -15.19
C ALA A 38 -15.88 -8.46 -15.47
N PRO A 39 -16.08 -7.42 -16.30
CA PRO A 39 -17.41 -6.89 -16.62
C PRO A 39 -18.49 -7.93 -16.94
N GLU A 40 -18.10 -8.97 -17.67
CA GLU A 40 -19.00 -10.03 -18.14
C GLU A 40 -18.66 -11.40 -17.52
N GLY A 41 -17.71 -11.43 -16.58
CA GLY A 41 -17.23 -12.66 -15.97
C GLY A 41 -18.03 -13.01 -14.71
N THR A 42 -18.47 -14.26 -14.61
CA THR A 42 -19.08 -14.81 -13.38
C THR A 42 -18.07 -15.40 -12.41
N LYS A 43 -16.81 -15.57 -12.85
CA LYS A 43 -15.70 -16.07 -12.04
C LYS A 43 -14.73 -14.93 -11.69
N PRO A 44 -14.19 -14.92 -10.46
CA PRO A 44 -13.10 -14.00 -10.13
C PRO A 44 -11.88 -14.33 -10.99
N LEU A 45 -11.17 -13.29 -11.40
CA LEU A 45 -9.85 -13.36 -12.01
C LEU A 45 -8.84 -12.76 -11.05
N THR A 46 -7.62 -13.28 -11.04
CA THR A 46 -6.54 -12.71 -10.22
C THR A 46 -5.77 -11.69 -11.04
N ARG A 47 -5.62 -10.49 -10.50
CA ARG A 47 -4.67 -9.48 -10.99
C ARG A 47 -3.36 -9.67 -10.22
N VAL A 48 -2.27 -9.86 -10.94
CA VAL A 48 -0.92 -9.97 -10.36
C VAL A 48 -0.10 -8.77 -10.83
N VAL A 49 0.54 -8.07 -9.89
CA VAL A 49 1.51 -7.01 -10.16
C VAL A 49 2.83 -7.41 -9.52
N GLU A 50 3.86 -7.60 -10.36
CA GLU A 50 5.22 -7.89 -9.90
C GLU A 50 6.09 -6.64 -10.08
N LEU A 51 6.73 -6.20 -9.00
CA LEU A 51 7.66 -5.07 -9.04
C LEU A 51 9.02 -5.52 -8.51
N ALA A 52 10.07 -5.33 -9.32
CA ALA A 52 11.43 -5.63 -8.88
C ALA A 52 11.84 -4.70 -7.72
N LEU A 53 12.59 -5.23 -6.76
CA LEU A 53 13.10 -4.50 -5.63
C LEU A 53 14.58 -4.14 -5.83
N PRO A 54 15.00 -2.88 -5.67
CA PRO A 54 16.42 -2.52 -5.74
C PRO A 54 17.21 -3.01 -4.52
N SER A 55 16.53 -3.34 -3.43
CA SER A 55 17.13 -3.91 -2.22
C SER A 55 16.05 -4.62 -1.39
N GLN A 56 16.13 -4.62 -0.05
CA GLN A 56 15.11 -5.25 0.79
C GLN A 56 13.75 -4.54 0.64
N GLY A 57 12.68 -5.32 0.59
CA GLY A 57 11.31 -4.84 0.57
C GLY A 57 10.33 -5.93 0.98
N ILE A 58 9.10 -5.53 1.29
CA ILE A 58 8.03 -6.40 1.76
C ILE A 58 6.68 -5.78 1.39
N GLY A 59 5.74 -6.60 0.92
CA GLY A 59 4.38 -6.21 0.57
C GLY A 59 3.38 -6.65 1.62
N PHE A 60 2.55 -5.72 2.08
CA PHE A 60 1.43 -5.94 3.00
C PHE A 60 0.09 -5.73 2.30
N LYS A 61 -0.89 -6.58 2.58
CA LYS A 61 -2.28 -6.39 2.15
C LYS A 61 -3.15 -5.93 3.32
N LEU A 62 -3.32 -4.62 3.47
CA LEU A 62 -4.03 -4.05 4.63
C LEU A 62 -5.53 -4.34 4.61
N ASP A 63 -6.09 -4.54 3.43
CA ASP A 63 -7.52 -4.73 3.25
C ASP A 63 -7.97 -6.21 3.38
N GLN A 64 -7.05 -7.10 3.76
CA GLN A 64 -7.25 -8.54 3.87
C GLN A 64 -8.52 -8.90 4.65
N SER A 65 -9.35 -9.75 4.05
CA SER A 65 -10.63 -10.19 4.63
C SER A 65 -10.51 -11.47 5.47
N ASP A 66 -9.39 -12.17 5.40
CA ASP A 66 -9.27 -13.58 5.78
C ASP A 66 -8.42 -13.74 7.03
N PHE A 67 -8.82 -13.10 8.13
CA PHE A 67 -8.26 -13.39 9.45
C PHE A 67 -9.05 -14.54 10.08
N GLU A 68 -8.36 -15.59 10.51
CA GLU A 68 -8.99 -16.72 11.20
C GLU A 68 -9.76 -16.22 12.43
N ALA A 69 -11.02 -16.66 12.57
CA ALA A 69 -11.97 -16.38 13.65
C ALA A 69 -13.05 -15.28 13.47
N SER A 70 -13.38 -14.82 12.26
CA SER A 70 -14.74 -14.29 12.06
C SER A 70 -15.72 -15.46 11.92
N THR A 71 -16.25 -15.95 13.03
CA THR A 71 -17.39 -16.89 13.13
C THR A 71 -18.68 -16.36 12.48
N LYS A 72 -18.63 -15.19 11.84
CA LYS A 72 -19.65 -14.62 10.95
C LYS A 72 -18.98 -14.26 9.64
N LYS A 73 -19.39 -14.93 8.56
CA LYS A 73 -18.95 -14.71 7.17
C LYS A 73 -18.65 -13.21 6.87
N ARG A 74 -17.43 -12.94 6.37
CA ARG A 74 -17.01 -11.69 5.68
C ARG A 74 -16.80 -10.42 6.53
N ALA A 75 -16.26 -10.51 7.75
CA ALA A 75 -15.84 -9.32 8.47
C ALA A 75 -14.31 -9.13 8.38
N LYS A 76 -13.85 -8.00 7.83
CA LYS A 76 -12.42 -7.65 7.85
C LYS A 76 -11.96 -7.49 9.31
N PRO A 77 -10.82 -8.06 9.73
CA PRO A 77 -10.28 -7.88 11.08
C PRO A 77 -10.00 -6.40 11.36
N ALA A 78 -10.21 -5.92 12.57
CA ALA A 78 -9.88 -4.54 12.91
C ALA A 78 -8.35 -4.32 12.87
N LEU A 79 -7.88 -3.26 12.20
CA LEU A 79 -6.43 -2.91 12.23
C LEU A 79 -5.96 -2.53 13.64
N PHE A 80 -6.87 -1.94 14.42
CA PHE A 80 -6.64 -1.56 15.81
C PHE A 80 -7.73 -2.22 16.66
N HIS A 81 -7.52 -3.47 17.08
CA HIS A 81 -8.53 -4.29 17.80
C HIS A 81 -9.11 -3.64 19.07
N PHE A 82 -8.43 -2.65 19.64
CA PHE A 82 -8.89 -1.90 20.80
C PHE A 82 -9.78 -0.69 20.45
N LEU A 83 -9.93 -0.35 19.16
CA LEU A 83 -10.77 0.73 18.66
C LEU A 83 -12.02 0.17 17.97
N ASP A 84 -13.12 0.93 18.04
CA ASP A 84 -14.34 0.65 17.28
C ASP A 84 -14.18 1.05 15.81
N ASP A 85 -14.45 0.15 14.86
CA ASP A 85 -14.30 0.41 13.43
C ASP A 85 -15.53 1.06 12.78
N ASN A 86 -16.67 1.18 13.47
CA ASN A 86 -17.94 1.59 12.88
C ASN A 86 -17.91 3.02 12.28
N ALA A 87 -17.77 3.08 10.94
CA ALA A 87 -17.67 4.30 10.15
C ALA A 87 -16.58 5.30 10.61
N LYS A 88 -15.54 4.80 11.28
CA LYS A 88 -14.44 5.62 11.79
C LYS A 88 -13.31 5.80 10.76
N PRO A 89 -12.52 6.87 10.82
CA PRO A 89 -11.45 7.09 9.84
C PRO A 89 -10.40 5.95 9.76
N TRP A 90 -10.09 5.31 10.89
CA TRP A 90 -9.08 4.25 10.97
C TRP A 90 -9.55 2.88 10.46
N SER A 91 -10.84 2.70 10.17
CA SER A 91 -11.34 1.45 9.60
C SER A 91 -11.17 1.39 8.08
N ARG A 92 -10.92 2.53 7.43
CA ARG A 92 -10.56 2.61 6.01
C ARG A 92 -9.13 2.14 5.80
N ARG A 93 -8.86 1.57 4.62
CA ARG A 93 -7.60 0.93 4.26
C ARG A 93 -7.40 1.11 2.75
N CYS A 94 -6.15 1.27 2.32
CA CYS A 94 -5.78 0.96 0.95
C CYS A 94 -5.54 -0.54 0.81
N ASP A 95 -5.49 -1.04 -0.41
CA ASP A 95 -5.28 -2.46 -0.67
C ASP A 95 -3.90 -2.92 -0.17
N PHE A 96 -2.83 -2.24 -0.62
CA PHE A 96 -1.47 -2.63 -0.29
C PHE A 96 -0.62 -1.50 0.31
N VAL A 97 0.34 -1.89 1.14
CA VAL A 97 1.49 -1.07 1.52
C VAL A 97 2.77 -1.87 1.27
N VAL A 98 3.68 -1.32 0.47
CA VAL A 98 4.99 -1.91 0.24
C VAL A 98 6.04 -1.10 0.97
N PHE A 99 6.69 -1.69 1.98
CA PHE A 99 7.88 -1.10 2.59
C PHE A 99 9.11 -1.56 1.85
N TRP A 100 10.00 -0.64 1.50
CA TRP A 100 11.23 -0.99 0.81
C TRP A 100 12.35 0.00 1.07
N ARG A 101 13.57 -0.43 0.78
CA ARG A 101 14.77 0.37 1.00
C ARG A 101 15.33 0.91 -0.30
N ASN A 102 15.72 2.18 -0.26
CA ASN A 102 16.54 2.81 -1.29
C ASN A 102 17.81 3.38 -0.63
N GLY A 103 18.90 2.60 -0.65
CA GLY A 103 20.11 2.93 0.11
C GLY A 103 19.83 3.07 1.61
N ASN A 104 19.96 4.30 2.13
CA ASN A 104 19.68 4.63 3.53
C ASN A 104 18.31 5.32 3.76
N ALA A 105 17.48 5.40 2.72
CA ALA A 105 16.09 5.82 2.83
C ALA A 105 15.18 4.60 3.03
N LEU A 106 14.16 4.77 3.89
CA LEU A 106 13.06 3.84 4.03
C LEU A 106 11.84 4.43 3.33
N ARG A 107 11.20 3.65 2.47
CA ARG A 107 10.06 4.06 1.66
C ARG A 107 8.84 3.20 1.95
N ALA A 108 7.67 3.79 1.78
CA ALA A 108 6.38 3.12 1.90
C ALA A 108 5.51 3.51 0.70
N ASP A 109 5.16 2.54 -0.14
CA ASP A 109 4.28 2.77 -1.27
C ASP A 109 2.89 2.28 -0.93
N LEU A 110 1.95 3.21 -0.90
CA LEU A 110 0.54 2.96 -0.64
C LEU A 110 -0.17 2.80 -1.96
N ILE A 111 -0.80 1.65 -2.17
CA ILE A 111 -1.27 1.25 -3.48
C ILE A 111 -2.73 0.83 -3.39
N GLU A 112 -3.55 1.38 -4.28
CA GLU A 112 -4.96 1.02 -4.46
C GLU A 112 -5.14 0.44 -5.88
N PHE A 113 -5.73 -0.74 -5.98
CA PHE A 113 -6.06 -1.40 -7.22
C PHE A 113 -7.49 -1.02 -7.66
N LYS A 114 -7.66 -0.80 -8.97
CA LYS A 114 -8.97 -0.53 -9.59
C LYS A 114 -9.11 -1.25 -10.92
N SER A 115 -10.19 -2.01 -11.11
CA SER A 115 -10.44 -2.76 -12.35
C SER A 115 -11.08 -1.92 -13.47
N LYS A 116 -11.80 -0.84 -13.15
CA LYS A 116 -12.49 -0.03 -14.17
C LYS A 116 -12.45 1.47 -13.89
N GLY A 117 -13.03 1.89 -12.77
CA GLY A 117 -13.30 3.30 -12.51
C GLY A 117 -12.30 3.94 -11.56
N ILE A 118 -11.95 5.19 -11.83
CA ILE A 118 -11.22 6.07 -10.91
C ILE A 118 -12.25 6.81 -10.04
N GLN A 119 -12.75 6.13 -9.01
CA GLN A 119 -13.65 6.71 -8.01
C GLN A 119 -12.84 7.49 -6.96
N HIS A 120 -12.49 8.74 -7.28
CA HIS A 120 -11.59 9.56 -6.46
C HIS A 120 -12.11 9.76 -5.02
N ASP A 121 -13.43 9.83 -4.84
CA ASP A 121 -14.13 9.93 -3.54
C ASP A 121 -13.88 8.72 -2.63
N LYS A 122 -13.46 7.58 -3.20
CA LYS A 122 -13.04 6.38 -2.46
C LYS A 122 -11.53 6.23 -2.39
N ILE A 123 -10.84 6.35 -3.53
CA ILE A 123 -9.40 6.15 -3.66
C ILE A 123 -8.62 7.08 -2.71
N VAL A 124 -8.94 8.37 -2.71
CA VAL A 124 -8.20 9.36 -1.93
C VAL A 124 -8.32 9.07 -0.42
N PRO A 125 -9.51 8.85 0.15
CA PRO A 125 -9.61 8.45 1.55
C PRO A 125 -8.95 7.12 1.90
N GLN A 126 -8.96 6.11 1.00
CA GLN A 126 -8.30 4.82 1.25
C GLN A 126 -6.78 4.98 1.36
N LEU A 127 -6.16 5.69 0.41
CA LEU A 127 -4.72 5.96 0.42
C LEU A 127 -4.31 6.88 1.58
N ASN A 128 -5.15 7.86 1.94
CA ASN A 128 -4.92 8.67 3.13
C ASN A 128 -5.01 7.86 4.43
N ALA A 129 -5.92 6.88 4.49
CA ALA A 129 -6.02 5.99 5.64
C ALA A 129 -4.79 5.08 5.76
N GLY A 130 -4.28 4.55 4.64
CA GLY A 130 -3.00 3.85 4.61
C GLY A 130 -1.84 4.72 5.11
N LEU A 131 -1.82 6.01 4.75
CA LEU A 131 -0.76 6.94 5.18
C LEU A 131 -0.83 7.18 6.69
N CYS A 132 -2.05 7.34 7.22
CA CYS A 132 -2.29 7.40 8.66
C CYS A 132 -1.85 6.11 9.36
N TRP A 133 -2.11 4.95 8.76
CA TRP A 133 -1.63 3.66 9.29
C TRP A 133 -0.09 3.61 9.35
N CYS A 134 0.61 4.00 8.28
CA CYS A 134 2.08 4.08 8.29
C CYS A 134 2.61 5.02 9.37
N ARG A 135 1.96 6.18 9.58
CA ARG A 135 2.30 7.13 10.65
C ARG A 135 2.09 6.52 12.03
N SER A 136 0.94 5.88 12.25
CA SER A 136 0.63 5.23 13.52
C SER A 136 1.62 4.10 13.83
N LEU A 137 1.91 3.24 12.86
CA LEU A 137 2.92 2.16 13.00
C LEU A 137 4.29 2.72 13.37
N LYS A 138 4.78 3.70 12.59
CA LYS A 138 6.06 4.35 12.84
C LYS A 138 6.12 4.92 14.25
N HIS A 139 5.08 5.66 14.65
CA HIS A 139 5.03 6.25 15.97
C HIS A 139 4.97 5.18 17.06
N THR A 140 4.18 4.12 16.92
CA THR A 140 4.18 3.00 17.87
C THR A 140 5.61 2.46 18.07
N ILE A 141 6.31 2.12 16.98
CA ILE A 141 7.69 1.64 17.05
C ILE A 141 8.59 2.67 17.74
N GLU A 142 8.50 3.96 17.37
CA GLU A 142 9.28 5.05 17.97
C GLU A 142 9.03 5.21 19.47
N HIS A 143 7.78 5.11 19.92
CA HIS A 143 7.40 5.28 21.33
C HIS A 143 7.92 4.12 22.19
N TYR A 144 7.83 2.89 21.71
CA TYR A 144 8.23 1.70 22.48
C TYR A 144 9.73 1.41 22.42
N THR A 145 10.43 1.83 21.36
CA THR A 145 11.85 1.50 21.18
C THR A 145 12.79 2.70 21.27
N GLY A 146 12.27 3.93 21.10
CA GLY A 146 13.09 5.13 20.96
C GLY A 146 13.88 5.23 19.65
N TYR A 147 13.77 4.25 18.74
CA TYR A 147 14.41 4.26 17.43
C TYR A 147 13.65 5.14 16.46
N LYS A 148 14.35 6.10 15.84
CA LYS A 148 13.76 7.06 14.91
C LYS A 148 14.32 6.88 13.50
N LYS A 149 13.42 6.86 12.51
CA LYS A 149 13.77 6.90 11.08
C LYS A 149 12.63 7.55 10.30
N LYS A 150 12.99 8.42 9.37
CA LYS A 150 12.02 9.00 8.42
C LYS A 150 11.57 7.92 7.45
N ILE A 151 10.27 7.87 7.17
CA ILE A 151 9.71 7.06 6.10
C ILE A 151 9.22 8.00 5.00
N VAL A 152 9.61 7.75 3.75
CA VAL A 152 9.14 8.51 2.60
C VAL A 152 7.99 7.75 1.96
N ALA A 153 6.78 8.26 2.13
CA ALA A 153 5.56 7.65 1.65
C ALA A 153 5.15 8.18 0.26
N ARG A 154 4.69 7.30 -0.62
CA ARG A 154 4.17 7.63 -1.95
C ARG A 154 2.82 6.96 -2.15
N LYS A 155 1.89 7.62 -2.83
CA LYS A 155 0.55 7.07 -3.07
C LYS A 155 0.36 6.76 -4.55
N PHE A 156 -0.20 5.60 -4.83
CA PHE A 156 -0.44 5.12 -6.17
C PHE A 156 -1.83 4.54 -6.33
N VAL A 157 -2.42 4.76 -7.49
CA VAL A 157 -3.57 4.00 -7.97
C VAL A 157 -3.14 3.22 -9.21
N PHE A 158 -3.32 1.91 -9.17
CA PHE A 158 -3.07 1.03 -10.31
C PHE A 158 -4.40 0.64 -10.92
N SER A 159 -4.54 0.80 -12.24
CA SER A 159 -5.82 0.52 -12.88
C SER A 159 -5.74 0.02 -14.32
N SER A 160 -6.81 -0.63 -14.76
CA SER A 160 -7.06 -0.97 -16.17
C SER A 160 -7.98 0.04 -16.88
N ASN A 161 -8.23 1.21 -16.28
CA ASN A 161 -9.02 2.27 -16.93
C ASN A 161 -8.32 2.70 -18.24
N GLN A 162 -9.04 2.60 -19.36
CA GLN A 162 -8.53 2.93 -20.70
C GLN A 162 -8.59 4.43 -21.00
N GLU A 163 -9.41 5.19 -20.25
CA GLU A 163 -9.59 6.64 -20.43
C GLU A 163 -9.39 7.37 -19.09
N PRO A 164 -8.18 7.30 -18.48
CA PRO A 164 -7.94 7.90 -17.18
C PRO A 164 -7.80 9.43 -17.26
N GLU A 165 -7.56 10.02 -18.43
CA GLU A 165 -7.13 11.41 -18.63
C GLU A 165 -8.10 12.43 -18.03
N ALA A 166 -9.40 12.14 -18.05
CA ALA A 166 -10.42 13.01 -17.46
C ALA A 166 -10.24 13.22 -15.94
N PHE A 167 -9.53 12.31 -15.27
CA PHE A 167 -9.31 12.32 -13.82
C PHE A 167 -7.90 12.76 -13.43
N LEU A 168 -7.01 12.96 -14.40
CA LEU A 168 -5.59 13.17 -14.16
C LEU A 168 -5.12 14.58 -14.55
N ASP A 169 -4.04 15.03 -13.90
CA ASP A 169 -3.26 16.18 -14.30
C ASP A 169 -2.20 15.79 -15.35
N ALA A 170 -1.43 16.79 -15.84
CA ALA A 170 -0.35 16.56 -16.80
C ALA A 170 0.78 15.65 -16.28
N ASN A 171 0.91 15.51 -14.96
CA ASN A 171 1.85 14.63 -14.29
C ASN A 171 1.22 13.27 -13.95
N ARG A 172 0.05 12.93 -14.51
CA ARG A 172 -0.65 11.67 -14.25
C ARG A 172 -1.03 11.49 -12.78
N GLN A 173 -1.20 12.58 -12.04
CA GLN A 173 -1.70 12.56 -10.67
C GLN A 173 -3.20 12.81 -10.67
N LEU A 174 -3.93 12.34 -9.67
CA LEU A 174 -5.36 12.58 -9.58
C LEU A 174 -5.66 14.07 -9.41
N ASN A 175 -6.59 14.62 -10.20
CA ASN A 175 -7.06 16.00 -10.05
C ASN A 175 -7.65 16.27 -8.65
N ALA A 176 -8.22 15.24 -8.02
CA ALA A 176 -8.81 15.32 -6.68
C ALA A 176 -7.76 15.28 -5.54
N ASP A 177 -6.56 14.74 -5.80
CA ASP A 177 -5.44 14.73 -4.86
C ASP A 177 -4.14 14.50 -5.64
N VAL A 178 -3.40 15.58 -5.86
CA VAL A 178 -2.14 15.58 -6.60
C VAL A 178 -1.03 14.74 -5.95
N SER A 179 -1.23 14.25 -4.71
CA SER A 179 -0.31 13.29 -4.09
C SER A 179 -0.47 11.85 -4.56
N VAL A 180 -1.56 11.54 -5.26
CA VAL A 180 -1.85 10.19 -5.77
C VAL A 180 -1.49 10.13 -7.25
N ARG A 181 -0.57 9.24 -7.61
CA ARG A 181 -0.17 9.02 -9.01
C ARG A 181 -0.80 7.77 -9.60
N PHE A 182 -1.29 7.89 -10.83
CA PHE A 182 -1.86 6.80 -11.59
C PHE A 182 -0.82 6.02 -12.39
N TYR A 183 -0.96 4.70 -12.41
CA TYR A 183 -0.31 3.80 -13.36
C TYR A 183 -1.33 2.84 -13.96
N HIS A 184 -1.23 2.60 -15.27
CA HIS A 184 -1.97 1.53 -15.92
C HIS A 184 -1.28 0.19 -15.62
N TYR A 185 -2.03 -0.90 -15.43
CA TYR A 185 -1.42 -2.20 -15.11
C TYR A 185 -0.39 -2.65 -16.15
N ASP A 186 -0.65 -2.39 -17.43
CA ASP A 186 0.24 -2.78 -18.54
C ASP A 186 1.61 -2.10 -18.47
N GLU A 187 1.70 -0.94 -17.81
CA GLU A 187 2.97 -0.22 -17.64
C GLU A 187 3.82 -0.81 -16.53
N LEU A 188 3.21 -1.48 -15.55
CA LEU A 188 3.89 -2.00 -14.38
C LEU A 188 4.71 -3.25 -14.69
N ALA A 189 4.44 -3.90 -15.83
CA ALA A 189 5.16 -5.08 -16.26
C ALA A 189 6.67 -4.78 -16.36
N SER A 190 7.47 -5.54 -15.60
CA SER A 190 8.93 -5.38 -15.53
C SER A 190 9.44 -4.08 -14.91
N MET A 191 8.58 -3.28 -14.24
CA MET A 191 9.06 -2.11 -13.52
C MET A 191 9.75 -2.49 -12.21
N GLN A 192 10.80 -1.75 -11.87
CA GLN A 192 11.31 -1.72 -10.51
C GLN A 192 10.47 -0.75 -9.67
N ILE A 193 10.22 -1.08 -8.40
CA ILE A 193 9.47 -0.20 -7.48
C ILE A 193 10.13 1.18 -7.34
N GLY A 194 11.45 1.25 -7.49
CA GLY A 194 12.22 2.50 -7.45
C GLY A 194 11.98 3.41 -8.66
N ASP A 195 11.50 2.86 -9.77
CA ASP A 195 11.29 3.59 -11.01
C ASP A 195 9.89 4.23 -11.08
N LEU A 196 8.97 3.79 -10.21
CA LEU A 196 7.67 4.42 -10.03
C LEU A 196 7.87 5.87 -9.59
N GLN A 197 7.65 6.81 -10.50
CA GLN A 197 7.71 8.24 -10.23
C GLN A 197 6.45 8.69 -9.50
N ASN A 198 6.63 9.51 -8.46
CA ASN A 198 5.61 10.37 -7.86
C ASN A 198 6.35 11.50 -7.14
N GLN A 199 6.16 12.75 -7.59
CA GLN A 199 6.88 13.91 -7.05
C GLN A 199 6.30 14.42 -5.74
N SER A 200 5.11 13.96 -5.39
CA SER A 200 4.35 14.41 -4.22
C SER A 200 4.55 13.44 -3.05
N GLU A 201 5.82 13.23 -2.68
CA GLU A 201 6.22 12.36 -1.58
C GLU A 201 5.90 12.98 -0.22
N VAL A 202 5.48 12.16 0.75
CA VAL A 202 5.17 12.61 2.12
C VAL A 202 6.17 12.00 3.09
N VAL A 203 6.86 12.85 3.85
CA VAL A 203 7.73 12.38 4.94
C VAL A 203 6.88 12.10 6.18
N VAL A 204 7.06 10.90 6.73
CA VAL A 204 6.39 10.34 7.91
C VAL A 204 7.42 10.14 9.03
#